data_AF-A0A975CDV4-F1
#
_entry.id   AF-A0A975CDV4-F1
#
_cell.length_a   1.000
_cell.length_b   1.000
_cell.length_c   1.000
_cell.angle_alpha   90.00
_cell.angle_beta   90.00
_cell.angle_gamma   90.00
#
_symmetry.space_group_name_H-M   'P 1'
#
loop_
_entity.id
_entity.type
_entity.pdbx_description
1 polymer ?
#
loop_
_entity_poly.entity_id
_entity_poly.type
_entity_poly.pdbx_seq_one_letter_code
_entity_poly.pdbx_strand_id
1 'polypeptide(L)' 'MNLAAIGVPGLIVILVIVLILFGPRKLPEVGSAVGKTLAEFKKSAKEVMDDEEKTDNGEVKKISSTEK' A
#
# COMPACT_ATOMS: atom_id res chain seq x y z
N MET A 1 0.80 -33.72 14.70
CA MET A 1 -0.26 -32.74 14.38
C MET A 1 0.39 -31.60 13.63
N ASN A 2 0.25 -31.57 12.31
CA ASN A 2 0.98 -30.60 11.47
C ASN A 2 0.26 -29.25 11.49
N LEU A 3 0.93 -28.21 12.00
CA LEU A 3 0.45 -26.82 11.98
C LEU A 3 0.10 -26.35 10.54
N ALA A 4 0.72 -26.96 9.53
CA ALA A 4 0.44 -26.71 8.11
C ALA A 4 -0.90 -27.29 7.61
N ALA A 5 -1.48 -28.29 8.28
CA ALA A 5 -2.82 -28.80 7.96
C ALA A 5 -3.93 -27.84 8.43
N ILE A 6 -3.59 -26.88 9.28
CA ILE A 6 -4.46 -25.79 9.73
C ILE A 6 -4.31 -24.59 8.77
N GLY A 7 -4.31 -24.86 7.46
CA GLY A 7 -4.09 -23.86 6.42
C GLY A 7 -5.16 -22.77 6.36
N VAL A 8 -5.65 -22.45 5.17
CA VAL A 8 -6.73 -21.45 5.00
C VAL A 8 -7.91 -21.64 5.99
N PRO A 9 -8.37 -22.88 6.31
CA PRO A 9 -9.45 -23.07 7.29
C PRO A 9 -9.13 -22.55 8.70
N GLY A 10 -7.89 -22.69 9.19
CA GLY A 10 -7.49 -22.21 10.52
C GLY A 10 -7.49 -20.70 10.61
N LEU A 11 -7.00 -20.04 9.55
CA LEU A 11 -6.99 -18.59 9.44
C LEU A 11 -8.41 -18.02 9.44
N ILE A 12 -9.37 -18.68 8.78
CA ILE A 12 -10.78 -18.26 8.79
C ILE A 12 -11.35 -18.27 10.22
N VAL A 13 -11.07 -19.29 11.03
CA VAL A 13 -11.57 -19.36 12.42
C VAL A 13 -11.06 -18.19 13.25
N ILE A 14 -9.75 -17.90 13.16
CA ILE A 14 -9.15 -16.77 13.86
C ILE A 14 -9.78 -15.45 13.38
N LEU A 15 -9.96 -15.32 12.06
CA LEU A 15 -10.56 -14.13 11.46
C LEU A 15 -11.99 -13.93 11.98
N VAL A 16 -12.82 -14.97 12.07
CA VAL A 16 -14.17 -14.88 12.63
C VAL A 16 -14.16 -14.39 14.08
N ILE A 17 -13.27 -14.91 14.93
CA ILE A 17 -13.15 -14.44 16.34
C ILE A 17 -12.81 -12.95 16.39
N VAL A 18 -11.85 -12.51 15.58
CA VAL A 18 -11.45 -11.10 15.45
C VAL A 18 -12.62 -10.25 14.94
N LEU A 19 -13.38 -10.73 13.96
CA LEU A 19 -14.57 -10.02 13.44
C LEU A 19 -15.68 -9.93 14.49
N ILE A 20 -15.82 -10.88 15.42
CA ILE A 20 -16.80 -10.79 16.50
C ILE A 20 -16.39 -9.69 17.50
N LEU A 21 -15.11 -9.61 17.83
CA LEU A 21 -14.59 -8.60 18.78
C LEU A 21 -14.60 -7.18 18.20
N PHE A 22 -14.13 -7.02 16.96
CA PHE A 22 -13.96 -5.70 16.35
C PHE A 22 -15.10 -5.33 15.38
N GLY A 23 -15.84 -6.31 14.87
CA GLY A 23 -16.85 -6.13 13.84
C GLY A 23 -16.29 -6.21 12.41
N PRO A 24 -17.06 -6.71 11.43
CA PRO A 24 -16.57 -6.90 10.06
C PRO A 24 -16.31 -5.62 9.29
N ARG A 25 -16.81 -4.48 9.78
CA ARG A 25 -16.59 -3.17 9.15
C ARG A 25 -15.24 -2.56 9.55
N LYS A 26 -14.68 -2.93 10.71
CA LYS A 26 -13.45 -2.29 11.23
C LYS A 26 -12.18 -2.80 10.56
N LEU A 27 -12.17 -4.08 10.21
CA LEU A 27 -11.23 -4.73 9.27
C LEU A 27 -10.86 -3.83 8.08
N PRO A 28 -11.83 -3.65 7.15
CA PRO A 28 -11.63 -2.85 5.94
C PRO A 28 -11.40 -1.37 6.18
N GLU A 29 -12.03 -0.79 7.21
CA GLU A 29 -11.91 0.64 7.55
C GLU A 29 -10.46 0.98 7.96
N VAL A 30 -9.88 0.19 8.86
CA VAL A 30 -8.47 0.33 9.27
C VAL A 30 -7.53 0.02 8.10
N GLY A 31 -7.78 -1.05 7.36
CA GLY A 31 -6.98 -1.39 6.18
C GLY A 31 -6.98 -0.30 5.11
N SER A 32 -8.11 0.36 4.90
CA SER A 32 -8.22 1.48 3.94
C SER A 32 -7.47 2.72 4.40
N ALA A 33 -7.52 3.04 5.70
CA ALA A 33 -6.77 4.15 6.27
C ALA A 33 -5.26 3.91 6.19
N VAL A 34 -4.81 2.74 6.66
CA VAL A 34 -3.40 2.32 6.60
C VAL A 34 -2.92 2.23 5.15
N GLY A 35 -3.74 1.69 4.25
CA GLY A 35 -3.41 1.56 2.83
C GLY A 35 -3.18 2.90 2.14
N LYS A 36 -3.97 3.94 2.46
CA LYS A 36 -3.73 5.30 1.96
C LYS A 36 -2.41 5.86 2.46
N THR A 37 -2.13 5.71 3.76
CA THR A 37 -0.85 6.14 4.34
C THR A 37 0.33 5.42 3.69
N LEU A 38 0.25 4.10 3.50
CA LEU A 38 1.31 3.32 2.81
C LEU A 38 1.45 3.72 1.34
N ALA A 39 0.36 4.05 0.65
CA ALA A 39 0.40 4.50 -0.74
C ALA A 39 1.10 5.85 -0.89
N GLU A 40 0.81 6.80 0.00
CA GLU A 40 1.50 8.09 0.07
C GLU A 40 2.97 7.91 0.45
N PHE A 41 3.26 7.10 1.48
CA PHE A 41 4.63 6.74 1.86
C PHE A 41 5.42 6.14 0.70
N LYS A 42 4.83 5.20 -0.04
CA LYS A 42 5.46 4.59 -1.21
C LYS A 42 5.74 5.62 -2.30
N LYS A 43 4.83 6.56 -2.52
CA LYS A 43 4.99 7.63 -3.53
C LYS A 43 6.15 8.55 -3.14
N SER A 44 6.16 9.04 -1.91
CA SER A 44 7.23 9.90 -1.40
C SER A 44 8.57 9.17 -1.33
N ALA A 45 8.60 7.91 -0.90
CA ALA A 45 9.81 7.10 -0.90
C ALA A 45 10.35 6.91 -2.33
N LYS A 46 9.46 6.69 -3.31
CA LYS A 46 9.87 6.60 -4.72
C LYS A 46 10.42 7.92 -5.24
N GLU A 47 9.82 9.04 -4.90
CA GLU A 47 10.28 10.38 -5.32
C GLU A 47 11.67 10.68 -4.77
N VAL A 48 11.93 10.38 -3.48
CA VAL A 48 13.26 10.51 -2.88
C VAL A 48 14.29 9.62 -3.57
N MET A 49 13.95 8.36 -3.88
CA MET A 49 14.84 7.46 -4.61
C MET A 49 15.08 7.91 -6.06
N ASP A 50 14.06 8.42 -6.75
CA ASP A 50 14.16 8.95 -8.12
C ASP A 50 15.02 10.23 -8.15
N ASP A 51 14.96 11.07 -7.12
CA ASP A 51 15.74 12.32 -7.02
C ASP A 51 17.22 12.05 -6.73
N GLU A 52 17.55 10.96 -6.00
CA GLU A 52 18.92 10.48 -5.86
C GLU A 52 19.47 9.88 -7.17
N GLU A 53 18.63 9.32 -8.03
CA GLU A 53 19.01 8.84 -9.37
C GLU A 53 19.03 9.94 -10.45
N LYS A 54 18.35 11.07 -10.24
CA LYS A 54 18.26 12.18 -11.22
C LYS A 54 19.41 13.18 -11.18
N THR A 55 20.37 13.04 -10.27
CA THR A 55 21.69 13.66 -10.42
C THR A 55 22.61 12.90 -11.40
N ASP A 56 22.10 12.44 -12.56
CA ASP A 56 22.94 12.08 -13.72
C ASP A 56 22.21 12.16 -15.09
N ASN A 57 20.97 12.63 -15.20
CA ASN A 57 20.39 12.74 -16.55
C ASN A 57 19.33 13.82 -16.74
N GLY A 58 19.80 14.98 -17.23
CA GLY A 58 19.21 15.62 -18.39
C GLY A 58 17.82 16.24 -18.22
N GLU A 59 17.80 17.45 -17.68
CA GLU A 59 16.76 18.44 -17.97
C GLU A 59 16.77 18.82 -19.47
N VAL A 60 16.10 18.06 -20.33
CA VAL A 60 15.64 18.57 -21.64
C VAL A 60 14.35 17.87 -22.08
N LYS A 61 13.18 18.48 -21.80
CA LYS A 61 12.16 18.74 -22.85
C LYS A 61 10.88 19.43 -22.34
N LYS A 62 10.73 20.65 -22.87
CA LYS A 62 9.56 21.12 -23.63
C LYS A 62 8.36 21.71 -22.88
N ILE A 63 8.59 22.91 -22.36
CA ILE A 63 7.83 24.10 -22.79
C ILE A 63 7.77 24.18 -24.33
N SER A 64 6.69 23.68 -24.95
CA SER A 64 6.15 24.18 -26.22
C SER A 64 4.83 23.45 -26.54
N SER A 65 3.71 24.06 -26.17
CA SER A 65 2.43 24.01 -26.89
C SER A 65 1.37 24.72 -26.04
N THR A 66 0.60 25.61 -26.67
CA THR A 66 -0.31 26.64 -26.11
C THR A 66 0.47 27.93 -25.83
N GLU A 67 0.43 28.95 -26.68
CA GLU A 67 -0.77 29.71 -27.05
C GLU A 67 -0.67 30.27 -28.48
N LYS A 68 -1.83 30.66 -28.99
CA LYS A 68 -2.12 31.09 -30.37
C LYS A 68 -1.93 32.59 -30.53
#